data_AF-K9RJI2-F1
#
_entry.id   AF-K9RJI2-F1
#
_cell.length_a   1.000
_cell.length_b   1.000
_cell.length_c   1.000
_cell.angle_alpha   90.00
_cell.angle_beta   90.00
_cell.angle_gamma   90.00
#
_symmetry.space_group_name_H-M   'P 1'
#
loop_
_entity.id
_entity.type
_entity.pdbx_description
1 polymer ?
#
loop_
_entity_poly.entity_id
_entity_poly.type
_entity_poly.pdbx_seq_one_letter_code
_entity_poly.pdbx_strand_id
1 'polypeptide(L)'
;MKLPDYERVIYEYNPLIEVTAQIRFPTILKITSQQPVDFQDSVRFEYPIFEASRNLQIPVEVSNLLTQFSPNIASDLTYQFKSEDLSWQLSLDKNSITLVTNKYERYEKFIEKFKNTVEIFEKIYNPSFYSRISLRYRDLIIRSKLNIPDKEWMELIPKHIASELYTPELEESIINFVKNLKLQTDFGQVNFNHGLVQVKDTEKNIDELAYLLDADFFTQEKLERGKNVWSTFDKANRTARNLFRWSITEELHNAMRPQTI
;
A
#
# COMPACT_ATOMS: atom_id res chain seq x y z
N MET A 1 9.04 -18.12 1.00
CA MET A 1 7.71 -18.54 1.45
C MET A 1 6.90 -18.91 0.23
N LYS A 2 6.37 -20.13 0.20
CA LYS A 2 5.38 -20.56 -0.79
C LYS A 2 4.01 -20.41 -0.16
N LEU A 3 3.20 -19.48 -0.68
CA LEU A 3 1.83 -19.28 -0.22
C LEU A 3 0.91 -20.30 -0.92
N PRO A 4 -0.13 -20.80 -0.24
CA PRO A 4 -1.18 -21.54 -0.91
C PRO A 4 -1.83 -20.70 -2.00
N ASP A 5 -2.29 -21.36 -3.05
CA ASP A 5 -3.10 -20.71 -4.07
C ASP A 5 -4.55 -20.63 -3.63
N TYR A 6 -5.13 -19.44 -3.78
CA TYR A 6 -6.53 -19.18 -3.49
C TYR A 6 -7.25 -18.70 -4.74
N GLU A 7 -8.54 -19.02 -4.82
CA GLU A 7 -9.41 -18.49 -5.85
C GLU A 7 -9.48 -16.97 -5.78
N ARG A 8 -9.53 -16.33 -6.95
CA ARG A 8 -9.68 -14.88 -7.02
C ARG A 8 -11.13 -14.51 -6.76
N VAL A 9 -11.36 -13.65 -5.79
CA VAL A 9 -12.68 -13.12 -5.45
C VAL A 9 -12.67 -11.59 -5.37
N ILE A 10 -13.86 -11.00 -5.42
CA ILE A 10 -14.13 -9.61 -5.04
C ILE A 10 -14.99 -9.64 -3.78
N TYR A 11 -14.59 -8.91 -2.75
CA TYR A 11 -15.38 -8.81 -1.52
C TYR A 11 -16.41 -7.67 -1.64
N GLU A 12 -17.65 -7.95 -1.26
CA GLU A 12 -18.69 -6.92 -1.13
C GLU A 12 -18.32 -5.94 0.00
N TYR A 13 -17.86 -6.47 1.15
CA TYR A 13 -17.34 -5.68 2.25
C TYR A 13 -15.82 -5.73 2.25
N ASN A 14 -15.22 -4.80 1.51
CA ASN A 14 -13.78 -4.75 1.31
C ASN A 14 -13.08 -3.95 2.44
N PRO A 15 -12.17 -4.56 3.23
CA PRO A 15 -11.41 -3.87 4.27
C PRO A 15 -10.25 -3.03 3.71
N LEU A 16 -9.98 -3.09 2.40
CA LEU A 16 -8.91 -2.37 1.74
C LEU A 16 -9.12 -0.86 1.82
N ILE A 17 -8.21 -0.16 2.48
CA ILE A 17 -8.28 1.30 2.67
C ILE A 17 -7.30 2.07 1.78
N GLU A 18 -6.24 1.43 1.28
CA GLU A 18 -5.26 2.09 0.42
C GLU A 18 -4.53 1.07 -0.47
N VAL A 19 -4.31 1.44 -1.72
CA VAL A 19 -3.40 0.73 -2.65
C VAL A 19 -2.38 1.70 -3.19
N THR A 20 -1.12 1.29 -3.18
CA THR A 20 0.00 2.08 -3.70
C THR A 20 0.79 1.26 -4.71
N ALA A 21 1.07 1.81 -5.88
CA ALA A 21 2.08 1.29 -6.81
C ALA A 21 3.21 2.29 -6.95
N GLN A 22 4.45 1.81 -6.86
CA GLN A 22 5.64 2.63 -7.01
C GLN A 22 6.63 1.98 -7.97
N ILE A 23 7.24 2.82 -8.80
CA ILE A 23 8.42 2.46 -9.59
C ILE A 23 9.55 3.42 -9.19
N ARG A 24 10.74 2.88 -8.92
CA ARG A 24 11.96 3.68 -8.75
C ARG A 24 12.85 3.57 -9.99
N PHE A 25 13.59 4.63 -10.25
CA PHE A 25 14.51 4.79 -11.36
C PHE A 25 15.79 5.52 -10.91
N PRO A 26 16.89 5.43 -11.68
CA PRO A 26 18.07 6.26 -11.47
C PRO A 26 17.72 7.75 -11.45
N THR A 27 18.40 8.53 -10.61
CA THR A 27 18.08 9.95 -10.38
C THR A 27 17.96 10.75 -11.68
N ILE A 28 16.83 11.43 -11.86
CA ILE A 28 16.58 12.38 -12.95
C ILE A 28 16.56 13.79 -12.38
N LEU A 29 17.70 14.49 -12.47
CA LEU A 29 17.87 15.85 -11.93
C LEU A 29 16.88 16.86 -12.51
N LYS A 30 16.42 16.65 -13.76
CA LYS A 30 15.43 17.50 -14.44
C LYS A 30 14.12 17.62 -13.65
N ILE A 31 13.74 16.60 -12.88
CA ILE A 31 12.48 16.61 -12.12
C ILE A 31 12.51 17.69 -11.04
N THR A 32 13.63 17.86 -10.35
CA THR A 32 13.75 18.79 -9.22
C THR A 32 14.42 20.11 -9.58
N SER A 33 14.98 20.24 -10.79
CA SER A 33 15.61 21.50 -11.25
C SER A 33 14.59 22.59 -11.59
N GLN A 34 13.36 22.20 -11.93
CA GLN A 34 12.24 23.08 -12.23
C GLN A 34 10.92 22.39 -11.87
N GLN A 35 9.83 23.15 -11.74
CA GLN A 35 8.50 22.53 -11.60
C GLN A 35 8.22 21.61 -12.81
N PRO A 36 7.56 20.46 -12.60
CA PRO A 36 7.31 19.47 -13.65
C PRO A 36 6.13 19.88 -14.54
N VAL A 37 6.24 21.04 -15.20
CA VAL A 37 5.14 21.66 -15.97
C VAL A 37 4.60 20.75 -17.07
N ASP A 38 5.47 20.12 -17.86
CA ASP A 38 5.04 19.22 -18.95
C ASP A 38 4.25 18.01 -18.42
N PHE A 39 4.67 17.48 -17.26
CA PHE A 39 4.00 16.35 -16.62
C PHE A 39 2.66 16.80 -16.03
N GLN A 40 2.65 17.96 -15.35
CA GLN A 40 1.43 18.56 -14.80
C GLN A 40 0.40 18.81 -15.89
N ASP A 41 0.79 19.43 -17.01
CA ASP A 41 -0.09 19.74 -18.14
C ASP A 41 -0.72 18.46 -18.72
N SER A 42 0.05 17.38 -18.76
CA SER A 42 -0.40 16.07 -19.28
C SER A 42 -1.39 15.35 -18.36
N VAL A 43 -1.32 15.55 -17.03
CA VAL A 43 -2.16 14.82 -16.06
C VAL A 43 -3.26 15.67 -15.41
N ARG A 44 -3.24 17.00 -15.58
CA ARG A 44 -4.11 17.94 -14.84
C ARG A 44 -5.61 17.74 -15.03
N PHE A 45 -6.04 17.10 -16.11
CA PHE A 45 -7.46 16.81 -16.32
C PHE A 45 -7.97 15.77 -15.32
N GLU A 46 -7.15 14.75 -15.03
CA GLU A 46 -7.47 13.72 -14.03
C GLU A 46 -6.99 14.11 -12.61
N TYR A 47 -5.94 14.93 -12.53
CA TYR A 47 -5.28 15.34 -11.29
C TYR A 47 -5.10 16.87 -11.21
N PRO A 48 -6.19 17.64 -11.06
CA PRO A 48 -6.14 19.11 -11.15
C PRO A 48 -5.45 19.79 -9.96
N ILE A 49 -5.37 19.12 -8.80
CA ILE A 49 -4.82 19.69 -7.58
C ILE A 49 -3.32 19.40 -7.52
N PHE A 50 -2.48 20.44 -7.53
CA PHE A 50 -1.03 20.34 -7.50
C PHE A 50 -0.47 20.85 -6.17
N GLU A 51 0.43 20.07 -5.56
CA GLU A 51 1.16 20.43 -4.36
C GLU A 51 2.63 20.07 -4.50
N ALA A 52 3.51 20.83 -3.84
CA ALA A 52 4.92 20.52 -3.73
C ALA A 52 5.29 20.41 -2.25
N SER A 53 5.74 19.23 -1.83
CA SER A 53 6.16 18.97 -0.45
C SER A 53 7.60 18.51 -0.40
N ARG A 54 8.34 18.96 0.60
CA ARG A 54 9.63 18.36 0.96
C ARG A 54 9.38 17.34 2.05
N ASN A 55 9.08 16.10 1.65
CA ASN A 55 8.80 15.03 2.61
C ASN A 55 10.10 14.56 3.25
N LEU A 56 10.15 14.53 4.58
CA LEU A 56 11.14 13.75 5.31
C LEU A 56 10.73 12.28 5.19
N GLN A 57 11.46 11.48 4.41
CA GLN A 57 11.30 10.02 4.42
C GLN A 57 11.90 9.48 5.73
N ILE A 58 11.21 9.66 6.85
CA ILE A 58 11.59 9.06 8.13
C ILE A 58 10.34 8.38 8.70
N PRO A 59 10.39 7.06 8.98
CA PRO A 59 9.32 6.40 9.74
C PRO A 59 9.15 7.14 11.08
N VAL A 60 7.92 7.34 11.53
CA VAL A 60 7.59 8.17 12.72
C VAL A 60 8.40 7.73 13.96
N GLU A 61 8.67 6.44 14.09
CA GLU A 61 9.48 5.83 15.15
C GLU A 61 10.95 6.29 15.17
N VAL A 62 11.51 6.67 14.01
CA VAL A 62 12.91 7.12 13.88
C VAL A 62 13.02 8.65 13.86
N SER A 63 11.93 9.35 13.59
CA SER A 63 11.89 10.83 13.55
C SER A 63 12.21 11.45 14.91
N ASN A 64 11.82 10.79 16.01
CA ASN A 64 12.10 11.28 17.37
C ASN A 64 13.56 11.06 17.81
N LEU A 65 14.28 10.12 17.18
CA LEU A 65 15.69 9.85 17.50
C LEU A 65 16.67 10.68 16.64
N LEU A 66 16.30 11.02 15.40
CA LEU A 66 17.20 11.69 14.46
C LEU A 66 17.20 13.22 14.59
N THR A 67 16.11 13.82 15.10
CA THR A 67 16.03 15.28 15.34
C THR A 67 17.05 15.79 16.36
N GLN A 68 17.62 14.92 17.20
CA GLN A 68 18.67 15.27 18.16
C GLN A 68 20.11 15.17 17.63
N PHE A 69 20.35 14.47 16.51
CA PHE A 69 21.72 14.13 16.08
C PHE A 69 22.11 14.58 14.67
N SER A 70 21.21 15.12 13.85
CA SER A 70 21.58 15.70 12.55
C SER A 70 20.54 16.70 12.02
N PRO A 71 20.83 18.02 12.05
CA PRO A 71 19.89 19.05 11.56
C PRO A 71 19.79 19.12 10.03
N ASN A 72 20.51 18.29 9.27
CA ASN A 72 20.61 18.35 7.80
C ASN A 72 20.11 17.08 7.10
N ILE A 73 18.95 16.54 7.50
CA ILE A 73 18.26 15.54 6.66
C ILE A 73 17.60 16.30 5.51
N ALA A 74 18.25 16.32 4.35
CA ALA A 74 17.68 16.89 3.15
C ALA A 74 16.39 16.12 2.79
N SER A 75 15.24 16.76 2.97
CA SER A 75 13.97 16.27 2.46
C SER A 75 13.93 16.48 0.94
N ASP A 76 13.82 15.38 0.21
CA ASP A 76 13.73 15.44 -1.24
C ASP A 76 12.38 16.04 -1.66
N LEU A 77 12.43 16.96 -2.62
CA LEU A 77 11.24 17.61 -3.17
C LEU A 77 10.39 16.58 -3.91
N THR A 78 9.15 16.43 -3.46
CA THR A 78 8.13 15.56 -4.06
C THR A 78 6.98 16.43 -4.57
N TYR A 79 6.62 16.24 -5.83
CA TYR A 79 5.45 16.86 -6.44
C TYR A 79 4.27 15.90 -6.34
N GLN A 80 3.13 16.41 -5.88
CA GLN A 80 1.90 15.65 -5.72
C GLN A 80 0.82 16.21 -6.65
N PHE A 81 0.10 15.32 -7.31
CA PHE A 81 -1.02 15.63 -8.18
C PHE A 81 -2.21 14.80 -7.71
N LYS A 82 -3.29 15.44 -7.29
CA LYS A 82 -4.44 14.79 -6.67
C LYS A 82 -5.69 14.97 -7.53
N SER A 83 -6.54 13.95 -7.57
CA SER A 83 -7.88 14.05 -8.14
C SER A 83 -8.72 15.06 -7.36
N GLU A 84 -9.77 15.59 -7.97
CA GLU A 84 -10.69 16.55 -7.34
C GLU A 84 -11.31 16.01 -6.04
N ASP A 85 -11.65 14.71 -6.03
CA ASP A 85 -12.21 14.02 -4.87
C ASP A 85 -11.17 13.49 -3.87
N LEU A 86 -9.88 13.80 -4.11
CA LEU A 86 -8.72 13.36 -3.32
C LEU A 86 -8.56 11.83 -3.20
N SER A 87 -9.30 11.05 -4.00
CA SER A 87 -9.26 9.59 -3.94
C SER A 87 -8.10 8.97 -4.71
N TRP A 88 -7.44 9.75 -5.56
CA TRP A 88 -6.26 9.36 -6.32
C TRP A 88 -5.15 10.39 -6.15
N GLN A 89 -3.92 9.91 -5.97
CA GLN A 89 -2.74 10.76 -5.88
C GLN A 89 -1.59 10.17 -6.70
N LEU A 90 -1.00 11.02 -7.55
CA LEU A 90 0.31 10.79 -8.14
C LEU A 90 1.37 11.53 -7.35
N SER A 91 2.49 10.87 -7.07
CA SER A 91 3.68 11.51 -6.50
C SER A 91 4.86 11.30 -7.45
N LEU A 92 5.58 12.38 -7.73
CA LEU A 92 6.78 12.39 -8.56
C LEU A 92 7.93 13.06 -7.80
N ASP A 93 9.02 12.32 -7.62
CA ASP A 93 10.29 12.85 -7.12
C ASP A 93 11.42 12.48 -8.09
N LYS A 94 12.66 12.91 -7.80
CA LYS A 94 13.82 12.67 -8.70
C LYS A 94 14.17 11.19 -8.89
N ASN A 95 13.63 10.28 -8.08
CA ASN A 95 13.95 8.86 -8.02
C ASN A 95 12.74 7.93 -8.16
N SER A 96 11.51 8.42 -8.05
CA SER A 96 10.33 7.57 -8.07
C SER A 96 9.08 8.24 -8.65
N ILE A 97 8.20 7.38 -9.17
CA ILE A 97 6.82 7.72 -9.51
C ILE A 97 5.90 6.76 -8.76
N THR A 98 4.86 7.31 -8.12
CA THR A 98 3.94 6.56 -7.27
C THR A 98 2.50 6.92 -7.62
N LEU A 99 1.61 5.93 -7.66
CA LEU A 99 0.17 6.09 -7.70
C LEU A 99 -0.44 5.51 -6.43
N VAL A 100 -1.30 6.29 -5.78
CA VAL A 100 -2.04 5.90 -4.57
C VAL A 100 -3.53 6.07 -4.82
N THR A 101 -4.34 5.16 -4.28
CA THR A 101 -5.79 5.36 -4.17
C THR A 101 -6.35 4.79 -2.87
N ASN A 102 -7.36 5.47 -2.32
CA ASN A 102 -8.20 4.97 -1.24
C ASN A 102 -9.58 4.48 -1.73
N LYS A 103 -9.84 4.56 -3.04
CA LYS A 103 -11.08 4.15 -3.70
C LYS A 103 -10.79 3.08 -4.75
N TYR A 104 -10.11 2.03 -4.29
CA TYR A 104 -9.72 0.91 -5.13
C TYR A 104 -10.93 0.06 -5.51
N GLU A 105 -11.17 -0.10 -6.82
CA GLU A 105 -12.23 -0.97 -7.33
C GLU A 105 -11.72 -2.37 -7.65
N ARG A 106 -10.72 -2.46 -8.52
CA ARG A 106 -10.12 -3.71 -8.98
C ARG A 106 -8.74 -3.49 -9.57
N TYR A 107 -7.97 -4.57 -9.63
CA TYR A 107 -6.58 -4.54 -10.06
C TYR A 107 -6.41 -4.01 -11.49
N GLU A 108 -7.24 -4.46 -12.44
CA GLU A 108 -7.11 -4.09 -13.85
C GLU A 108 -7.25 -2.58 -14.07
N LYS A 109 -8.25 -1.96 -13.44
CA LYS A 109 -8.46 -0.51 -13.53
C LYS A 109 -7.31 0.26 -12.89
N PHE A 110 -6.86 -0.19 -11.71
CA PHE A 110 -5.77 0.45 -10.99
C PHE A 110 -4.46 0.41 -11.79
N ILE A 111 -4.09 -0.77 -12.32
CA ILE A 111 -2.83 -0.93 -13.05
C ILE A 111 -2.86 -0.25 -14.42
N GLU A 112 -4.02 -0.21 -15.09
CA GLU A 112 -4.19 0.55 -16.34
C GLU A 112 -3.95 2.04 -16.13
N LYS A 113 -4.51 2.62 -15.06
CA LYS A 113 -4.29 4.03 -14.71
C LYS A 113 -2.81 4.30 -14.43
N PHE A 114 -2.14 3.40 -13.70
CA PHE A 114 -0.71 3.56 -13.44
C PHE A 114 0.13 3.43 -14.71
N LYS A 115 -0.21 2.48 -15.60
CA LYS A 115 0.43 2.32 -16.89
C LYS A 115 0.35 3.57 -17.75
N ASN A 116 -0.84 4.18 -17.88
CA ASN A 116 -1.02 5.42 -18.62
C ASN A 116 -0.15 6.54 -18.05
N THR A 117 -0.08 6.64 -16.73
CA THR A 117 0.78 7.62 -16.04
C THR A 117 2.26 7.37 -16.35
N VAL A 118 2.71 6.12 -16.29
CA VAL A 118 4.10 5.75 -16.56
C VAL A 118 4.46 6.02 -18.01
N GLU A 119 3.56 5.80 -18.97
CA GLU A 119 3.78 6.14 -20.38
C GLU A 119 3.97 7.65 -20.59
N ILE A 120 3.20 8.49 -19.88
CA ILE A 120 3.40 9.96 -19.88
C ILE A 120 4.77 10.31 -19.28
N PHE A 121 5.11 9.72 -18.14
CA PHE A 121 6.41 9.91 -17.48
C PHE A 121 7.58 9.52 -18.39
N GLU A 122 7.51 8.36 -19.04
CA GLU A 122 8.55 7.88 -19.95
C GLU A 122 8.74 8.80 -21.16
N LYS A 123 7.66 9.36 -21.72
CA LYS A 123 7.73 10.33 -22.82
C LYS A 123 8.46 11.62 -22.44
N ILE A 124 8.28 12.09 -21.20
CA ILE A 124 8.81 13.38 -20.73
C ILE A 124 10.25 13.26 -20.20
N TYR A 125 10.53 12.20 -19.45
CA TYR A 125 11.78 12.06 -18.69
C TYR A 125 12.69 10.94 -19.19
N ASN A 126 12.19 10.02 -20.01
CA ASN A 126 12.96 8.95 -20.65
C ASN A 126 13.94 8.24 -19.68
N PRO A 127 13.44 7.60 -18.60
CA PRO A 127 14.29 6.91 -17.63
C PRO A 127 15.09 5.80 -18.33
N SER A 128 16.32 5.57 -17.87
CA SER A 128 17.19 4.55 -18.45
C SER A 128 16.71 3.13 -18.16
N PHE A 129 16.33 2.85 -16.92
CA PHE A 129 15.78 1.59 -16.44
C PHE A 129 15.03 1.80 -15.11
N TYR A 130 14.34 0.77 -14.64
CA TYR A 130 13.73 0.74 -13.32
C TYR A 130 14.54 -0.11 -12.34
N SER A 131 14.69 0.37 -11.11
CA SER A 131 15.53 -0.25 -10.07
C SER A 131 14.71 -0.92 -8.95
N ARG A 132 13.44 -0.55 -8.82
CA ARG A 132 12.49 -1.16 -7.89
C ARG A 132 11.08 -1.03 -8.43
N ILE A 133 10.30 -2.09 -8.29
CA ILE A 133 8.85 -2.08 -8.42
C ILE A 133 8.26 -2.45 -7.07
N SER A 134 7.21 -1.76 -6.65
CA SER A 134 6.49 -2.00 -5.41
C SER A 134 4.99 -1.88 -5.63
N LEU A 135 4.23 -2.81 -5.04
CA LEU A 135 2.79 -2.79 -4.98
C LEU A 135 2.40 -3.06 -3.52
N ARG A 136 1.71 -2.12 -2.88
CA ARG A 136 1.32 -2.18 -1.48
C ARG A 136 -0.19 -2.18 -1.35
N TYR A 137 -0.69 -3.09 -0.53
CA TYR A 137 -2.09 -3.15 -0.12
C TYR A 137 -2.15 -2.95 1.39
N ARG A 138 -3.07 -2.09 1.82
CA ARG A 138 -3.33 -1.83 3.23
C ARG A 138 -4.80 -2.07 3.52
N ASP A 139 -5.07 -3.14 4.25
CA ASP A 139 -6.40 -3.55 4.69
C ASP A 139 -6.56 -3.26 6.18
N LEU A 140 -7.73 -2.78 6.56
CA LEU A 140 -8.08 -2.47 7.93
C LEU A 140 -9.42 -3.13 8.27
N ILE A 141 -9.34 -4.22 9.00
CA ILE A 141 -10.50 -5.02 9.41
C ILE A 141 -11.13 -4.35 10.63
N ILE A 142 -12.32 -3.79 10.42
CA ILE A 142 -13.13 -3.12 11.45
C ILE A 142 -14.42 -3.93 11.58
N ARG A 143 -14.64 -4.54 12.74
CA ARG A 143 -15.74 -5.49 12.97
C ARG A 143 -17.10 -4.83 12.77
N SER A 144 -17.27 -3.59 13.22
CA SER A 144 -18.51 -2.84 13.02
C SER A 144 -18.84 -2.60 11.54
N LYS A 145 -17.83 -2.31 10.70
CA LYS A 145 -18.02 -2.10 9.24
C LYS A 145 -18.33 -3.39 8.49
N LEU A 146 -17.96 -4.53 9.06
CA LEU A 146 -18.25 -5.86 8.54
C LEU A 146 -19.53 -6.48 9.13
N ASN A 147 -20.26 -5.75 9.99
CA ASN A 147 -21.46 -6.23 10.69
C ASN A 147 -21.22 -7.50 11.54
N ILE A 148 -20.05 -7.59 12.16
CA ILE A 148 -19.65 -8.70 13.05
C ILE A 148 -19.05 -8.20 14.38
N PRO A 149 -19.71 -7.26 15.10
CA PRO A 149 -19.15 -6.63 16.30
C PRO A 149 -18.85 -7.63 17.43
N ASP A 150 -19.60 -8.73 17.51
CA ASP A 150 -19.51 -9.72 18.59
C ASP A 150 -18.44 -10.80 18.38
N LYS A 151 -17.74 -10.78 17.23
CA LYS A 151 -16.72 -11.77 16.91
C LYS A 151 -15.41 -11.52 17.64
N GLU A 152 -14.81 -12.58 18.17
CA GLU A 152 -13.49 -12.54 18.77
C GLU A 152 -12.39 -12.50 17.71
N TRP A 153 -11.21 -11.95 18.05
CA TRP A 153 -10.15 -11.84 17.07
C TRP A 153 -9.58 -13.19 16.62
N MET A 154 -9.59 -14.20 17.51
CA MET A 154 -9.20 -15.56 17.16
C MET A 154 -10.13 -16.21 16.12
N GLU A 155 -11.38 -15.77 16.01
CA GLU A 155 -12.29 -16.23 14.95
C GLU A 155 -11.94 -15.61 13.59
N LEU A 156 -11.29 -14.44 13.55
CA LEU A 156 -11.07 -13.65 12.34
C LEU A 156 -9.63 -13.77 11.81
N ILE A 157 -8.66 -13.93 12.70
CA ILE A 157 -7.23 -13.96 12.40
C ILE A 157 -6.65 -15.33 12.77
N PRO A 158 -6.02 -16.06 11.83
CA PRO A 158 -5.45 -17.38 12.11
C PRO A 158 -4.32 -17.35 13.15
N LYS A 159 -4.20 -18.43 13.93
CA LYS A 159 -3.18 -18.57 14.98
C LYS A 159 -1.74 -18.39 14.49
N HIS A 160 -1.44 -18.79 13.25
CA HIS A 160 -0.11 -18.63 12.67
C HIS A 160 0.24 -17.17 12.32
N ILE A 161 -0.75 -16.29 12.22
CA ILE A 161 -0.56 -14.85 12.05
C ILE A 161 -0.38 -14.20 13.42
N ALA A 162 -1.30 -14.46 14.33
CA ALA A 162 -1.33 -13.80 15.64
C ALA A 162 -1.70 -14.76 16.77
N SER A 163 -0.69 -15.50 17.23
CA SER A 163 -0.82 -16.50 18.29
C SER A 163 -1.24 -15.92 19.65
N GLU A 164 -0.87 -14.67 19.93
CA GLU A 164 -1.20 -13.92 21.15
C GLU A 164 -2.71 -13.73 21.32
N LEU A 165 -3.49 -13.77 20.25
CA LEU A 165 -4.96 -13.69 20.29
C LEU A 165 -5.63 -14.99 20.76
N TYR A 166 -4.86 -16.07 20.92
CA TYR A 166 -5.37 -17.40 21.29
C TYR A 166 -5.06 -17.76 22.75
N THR A 167 -4.56 -16.79 23.53
CA THR A 167 -4.27 -16.95 24.95
C THR A 167 -5.20 -16.00 25.72
N PRO A 168 -6.31 -16.49 26.31
CA PRO A 168 -7.33 -15.65 26.95
C PRO A 168 -6.76 -14.69 28.00
N GLU A 169 -5.81 -15.14 28.81
CA GLU A 169 -5.17 -14.31 29.85
C GLU A 169 -4.37 -13.13 29.29
N LEU A 170 -3.97 -13.22 28.02
CA LEU A 170 -3.24 -12.17 27.32
C LEU A 170 -4.17 -11.32 26.47
N GLU A 171 -5.06 -11.94 25.68
CA GLU A 171 -5.90 -11.26 24.67
C GLU A 171 -6.67 -10.08 25.26
N GLU A 172 -7.38 -10.28 26.38
CA GLU A 172 -8.19 -9.25 27.03
C GLU A 172 -7.36 -8.03 27.49
N SER A 173 -6.05 -8.21 27.69
CA SER A 173 -5.13 -7.17 28.12
C SER A 173 -4.40 -6.46 26.96
N ILE A 174 -4.59 -6.91 25.72
CA ILE A 174 -3.92 -6.32 24.56
C ILE A 174 -4.61 -5.02 24.14
N ILE A 175 -3.91 -3.89 24.30
CA ILE A 175 -4.38 -2.58 23.83
C ILE A 175 -4.05 -2.37 22.34
N ASN A 176 -2.87 -2.82 21.90
CA ASN A 176 -2.40 -2.84 20.51
C ASN A 176 -1.14 -3.73 20.40
N PHE A 177 -0.82 -4.16 19.18
CA PHE A 177 0.51 -4.65 18.81
C PHE A 177 0.70 -4.54 17.31
N VAL A 178 1.96 -4.45 16.86
CA VAL A 178 2.31 -4.55 15.44
C VAL A 178 3.53 -5.44 15.28
N LYS A 179 3.42 -6.42 14.38
CA LYS A 179 4.51 -7.28 13.94
C LYS A 179 5.03 -6.78 12.60
N ASN A 180 6.35 -6.71 12.45
CA ASN A 180 7.02 -6.45 11.18
C ASN A 180 7.72 -7.72 10.70
N LEU A 181 7.35 -8.17 9.50
CA LEU A 181 7.96 -9.32 8.86
C LEU A 181 8.54 -8.90 7.51
N LYS A 182 9.79 -9.30 7.24
CA LYS A 182 10.39 -9.23 5.91
C LYS A 182 10.48 -10.64 5.34
N LEU A 183 9.66 -10.92 4.34
CA LEU A 183 9.50 -12.25 3.77
C LEU A 183 10.13 -12.31 2.38
N GLN A 184 10.84 -13.40 2.10
CA GLN A 184 11.20 -13.76 0.73
C GLN A 184 10.07 -14.62 0.15
N THR A 185 9.64 -14.33 -1.08
CA THR A 185 8.59 -15.07 -1.82
C THR A 185 9.10 -15.44 -3.21
N ASP A 186 8.33 -16.24 -3.94
CA ASP A 186 8.64 -16.59 -5.34
C ASP A 186 8.52 -15.39 -6.30
N PHE A 187 7.82 -14.33 -5.90
CA PHE A 187 7.76 -13.06 -6.63
C PHE A 187 8.98 -12.16 -6.36
N GLY A 188 9.42 -12.08 -5.11
CA GLY A 188 10.34 -11.06 -4.63
C GLY A 188 10.28 -10.95 -3.11
N GLN A 189 10.42 -9.73 -2.58
CA GLN A 189 10.35 -9.46 -1.15
C GLN A 189 8.99 -8.89 -0.77
N VAL A 190 8.56 -9.18 0.47
CA VAL A 190 7.36 -8.61 1.06
C VAL A 190 7.72 -8.03 2.42
N ASN A 191 7.44 -6.75 2.62
CA ASN A 191 7.36 -6.19 3.97
C ASN A 191 5.91 -6.31 4.42
N PHE A 192 5.65 -7.07 5.48
CA PHE A 192 4.33 -7.31 6.01
C PHE A 192 4.25 -6.82 7.45
N ASN A 193 3.56 -5.70 7.64
CA ASN A 193 3.22 -5.12 8.92
C ASN A 193 1.79 -5.49 9.27
N HIS A 194 1.56 -6.07 10.44
CA HIS A 194 0.19 -6.41 10.82
C HIS A 194 0.00 -6.47 12.33
N GLY A 195 -1.24 -6.31 12.77
CA GLY A 195 -1.59 -6.41 14.18
C GLY A 195 -2.77 -5.53 14.58
N LEU A 196 -3.01 -5.45 15.88
CA LEU A 196 -4.11 -4.69 16.46
C LEU A 196 -3.78 -3.20 16.57
N VAL A 197 -4.67 -2.36 16.03
CA VAL A 197 -4.55 -0.90 16.02
C VAL A 197 -5.86 -0.26 16.47
N GLN A 198 -5.78 0.91 17.11
CA GLN A 198 -6.96 1.68 17.48
C GLN A 198 -7.40 2.57 16.33
N VAL A 199 -8.68 2.50 15.97
CA VAL A 199 -9.29 3.36 14.95
C VAL A 199 -10.23 4.31 15.64
N LYS A 200 -10.04 5.61 15.35
CA LYS A 200 -10.92 6.67 15.83
C LYS A 200 -11.81 7.13 14.70
N ASP A 201 -13.11 6.94 14.85
CA ASP A 201 -14.10 7.66 14.05
C ASP A 201 -14.49 8.93 14.82
N THR A 202 -13.89 10.05 14.45
CA THR A 202 -14.14 11.35 15.11
C THR A 202 -15.57 11.87 14.90
N GLU A 203 -16.26 11.44 13.85
CA GLU A 203 -17.65 11.87 13.59
C GLU A 203 -18.64 11.05 14.39
N LYS A 204 -18.36 9.76 14.60
CA LYS A 204 -19.24 8.85 15.35
C LYS A 204 -18.83 8.66 16.81
N ASN A 205 -17.70 9.22 17.22
CA ASN A 205 -17.09 9.05 18.54
C ASN A 205 -16.92 7.57 18.93
N ILE A 206 -16.55 6.74 17.94
CA ILE A 206 -16.29 5.32 18.13
C ILE A 206 -14.78 5.13 18.12
N ASP A 207 -14.25 4.72 19.26
CA ASP A 207 -12.91 4.13 19.35
C ASP A 207 -13.09 2.61 19.23
N GLU A 208 -12.66 2.05 18.11
CA GLU A 208 -12.75 0.61 17.84
C GLU A 208 -11.36 0.03 17.59
N LEU A 209 -11.08 -1.07 18.28
CA LEU A 209 -9.92 -1.90 17.99
C LEU A 209 -10.14 -2.58 16.63
N ALA A 210 -9.18 -2.43 15.73
CA ALA A 210 -9.17 -2.99 14.38
C ALA A 210 -7.91 -3.82 14.15
N TYR A 211 -7.91 -4.63 13.09
CA TYR A 211 -6.73 -5.39 12.68
C TYR A 211 -6.18 -4.86 11.36
N LEU A 212 -4.93 -4.42 11.35
CA LEU A 212 -4.21 -3.93 10.18
C LEU A 212 -3.50 -5.08 9.48
N LEU A 213 -3.65 -5.17 8.16
CA LEU A 213 -2.80 -5.96 7.26
C LEU A 213 -2.18 -5.00 6.25
N ASP A 214 -0.88 -4.75 6.34
CA ASP A 214 -0.16 -3.80 5.51
C ASP A 214 1.03 -4.49 4.83
N ALA A 215 0.88 -4.82 3.55
CA ALA A 215 1.83 -5.62 2.80
C ALA A 215 2.35 -4.86 1.57
N ASP A 216 3.67 -4.59 1.53
CA ASP A 216 4.41 -4.05 0.39
C ASP A 216 5.17 -5.17 -0.33
N PHE A 217 4.74 -5.49 -1.55
CA PHE A 217 5.33 -6.49 -2.43
C PHE A 217 6.27 -5.79 -3.40
N PHE A 218 7.59 -6.05 -3.29
CA PHE A 218 8.56 -5.39 -4.13
C PHE A 218 9.71 -6.28 -4.65
N THR A 219 10.34 -5.81 -5.72
CA THR A 219 11.59 -6.35 -6.28
C THR A 219 12.67 -5.27 -6.26
N GLN A 220 13.94 -5.66 -6.18
CA GLN A 220 15.09 -4.74 -6.28
C GLN A 220 16.04 -5.23 -7.36
N GLU A 221 15.53 -5.25 -8.59
CA GLU A 221 16.26 -5.75 -9.75
C GLU A 221 16.20 -4.70 -10.87
N LYS A 222 17.25 -4.68 -11.70
CA LYS A 222 17.24 -3.86 -12.90
C LYS A 222 16.19 -4.41 -13.86
N LEU A 223 15.21 -3.58 -14.20
CA LEU A 223 14.17 -3.90 -15.17
C LEU A 223 14.22 -2.91 -16.33
N GLU A 224 14.33 -3.46 -17.54
CA GLU A 224 14.13 -2.70 -18.76
C GLU A 224 12.67 -2.26 -18.87
N ARG A 225 12.45 -1.11 -19.52
CA ARG A 225 11.11 -0.57 -19.77
C ARG A 225 10.24 -1.53 -20.58
N GLY A 226 8.92 -1.37 -20.48
CA GLY A 226 7.95 -2.15 -21.26
C GLY A 226 7.36 -3.34 -20.53
N LYS A 227 7.01 -4.41 -21.26
CA LYS A 227 6.09 -5.47 -20.81
C LYS A 227 6.49 -6.16 -19.50
N ASN A 228 7.80 -6.30 -19.25
CA ASN A 228 8.29 -7.00 -18.06
C ASN A 228 7.88 -6.29 -16.76
N VAL A 229 7.80 -4.96 -16.75
CA VAL A 229 7.35 -4.15 -15.61
C VAL A 229 5.95 -4.55 -15.16
N TRP A 230 5.03 -4.64 -16.12
CA TRP A 230 3.63 -4.96 -15.87
C TRP A 230 3.45 -6.41 -15.43
N SER A 231 4.19 -7.35 -16.06
CA SER A 231 4.19 -8.75 -15.62
C SER A 231 4.67 -8.93 -14.16
N THR A 232 5.56 -8.05 -13.69
CA THR A 232 6.01 -8.02 -12.29
C THR A 232 4.88 -7.55 -11.38
N PHE A 233 4.11 -6.52 -11.76
CA PHE A 233 2.92 -6.13 -11.02
C PHE A 233 1.85 -7.22 -10.99
N ASP A 234 1.64 -7.97 -12.08
CA ASP A 234 0.67 -9.08 -12.12
C ASP A 234 1.03 -10.16 -11.10
N LYS A 235 2.32 -10.52 -11.04
CA LYS A 235 2.86 -11.47 -10.05
C LYS A 235 2.76 -10.94 -8.62
N ALA A 236 3.02 -9.64 -8.42
CA ALA A 236 2.87 -8.99 -7.12
C ALA A 236 1.42 -9.06 -6.65
N ASN A 237 0.46 -8.73 -7.53
CA ASN A 237 -0.97 -8.78 -7.23
C ASN A 237 -1.44 -10.20 -6.90
N ARG A 238 -0.97 -11.23 -7.62
CA ARG A 238 -1.29 -12.63 -7.29
C ARG A 238 -0.76 -13.01 -5.91
N THR A 239 0.50 -12.68 -5.61
CA THR A 239 1.10 -12.94 -4.30
C THR A 239 0.34 -12.19 -3.19
N ALA A 240 -0.09 -10.96 -3.45
CA ALA A 240 -0.86 -10.15 -2.52
C ALA A 240 -2.20 -10.77 -2.15
N ARG A 241 -2.95 -11.22 -3.16
CA ARG A 241 -4.22 -11.93 -2.94
C ARG A 241 -4.04 -13.19 -2.10
N ASN A 242 -3.02 -13.99 -2.40
CA ASN A 242 -2.73 -15.22 -1.65
C ASN A 242 -2.29 -14.90 -0.21
N LEU A 243 -1.47 -13.87 0.01
CA LEU A 243 -1.06 -13.49 1.37
C LEU A 243 -2.23 -12.97 2.19
N PHE A 244 -3.06 -12.10 1.63
CA PHE A 244 -4.25 -11.60 2.30
C PHE A 244 -5.16 -12.76 2.71
N ARG A 245 -5.46 -13.68 1.78
CA ARG A 245 -6.33 -14.82 2.06
C ARG A 245 -5.75 -15.81 3.08
N TRP A 246 -4.43 -16.01 3.07
CA TRP A 246 -3.71 -16.80 4.07
C TRP A 246 -3.68 -16.15 5.45
N SER A 247 -3.88 -14.82 5.51
CA SER A 247 -3.82 -14.03 6.74
C SER A 247 -5.17 -13.86 7.44
N ILE A 248 -6.24 -14.43 6.89
CA ILE A 248 -7.60 -14.36 7.43
C ILE A 248 -8.18 -15.77 7.57
N THR A 249 -9.12 -15.95 8.49
CA THR A 249 -9.88 -17.20 8.63
C THR A 249 -11.00 -17.32 7.59
N GLU A 250 -11.61 -18.51 7.51
CA GLU A 250 -12.85 -18.69 6.74
C GLU A 250 -13.99 -17.80 7.24
N GLU A 251 -14.09 -17.58 8.55
CA GLU A 251 -15.13 -16.74 9.15
C GLU A 251 -15.03 -15.31 8.62
N LEU A 252 -13.84 -14.71 8.66
CA LEU A 252 -13.62 -13.37 8.13
C LEU A 252 -13.78 -13.33 6.60
N HIS A 253 -13.28 -14.34 5.89
CA HIS A 253 -13.47 -14.46 4.44
C HIS A 253 -14.96 -14.42 4.05
N ASN A 254 -15.80 -15.20 4.74
CA ASN A 254 -17.24 -15.27 4.50
C ASN A 254 -17.97 -13.99 4.93
N ALA A 255 -17.57 -13.38 6.05
CA ALA A 255 -18.13 -12.10 6.52
C ALA A 255 -17.95 -10.98 5.49
N MET A 256 -16.85 -11.01 4.71
CA MET A 256 -16.59 -10.06 3.64
C MET A 256 -17.38 -10.33 2.34
N ARG A 257 -18.15 -11.42 2.28
CA ARG A 257 -19.00 -11.84 1.14
C ARG A 257 -18.24 -11.91 -0.18
N PRO A 258 -17.44 -12.97 -0.39
CA PRO A 258 -16.64 -13.13 -1.60
C PRO A 258 -17.54 -13.45 -2.81
N GLN A 259 -17.26 -12.81 -3.93
CA GLN A 259 -17.86 -13.08 -5.24
C GLN A 259 -16.79 -13.56 -6.20
N THR A 260 -16.97 -14.75 -6.79
CA THR A 260 -16.11 -15.26 -7.87
C THR A 260 -16.21 -14.34 -9.10
N ILE A 261 -15.08 -14.18 -9.79
CA ILE A 261 -14.94 -13.35 -11.01
C ILE A 261 -14.99 -14.21 -12.26
#